data_AF-A0A9P8ELJ1-F1
#
_entry.id   AF-A0A9P8ELJ1-F1
#
_cell.length_a   1.000
_cell.length_b   1.000
_cell.length_c   1.000
_cell.angle_alpha   90.00
_cell.angle_beta   90.00
_cell.angle_gamma   90.00
#
_symmetry.space_group_name_H-M   'P 1'
#
loop_
_entity.id
_entity.type
_entity.pdbx_description
1 polymer ?
#
loop_
_entity_poly.entity_id
_entity_poly.type
_entity_poly.pdbx_seq_one_letter_code
_entity_poly.pdbx_strand_id
1 'polypeptide(L)'
;MAVDAWPAMNLEKRTSTARRYIQQCLQDRTSSSYIESPAVEDVLTSLFIAVTYFDLKCRKNSWFYVREAITLAQAAGMDTLEGNMKLQPAERLRRQRIYALLYISERGACIHDTFPVSITSAPELLCDKLPGEDPSVSTGLSMLFHLFSLLDLNYIQARSKLPLSGGTDKEYIELAKLQEQLCRVLNLTSVSEIQRADVLITQQWLRLMVWQTALRLGLISSASMTPSYSYAYPIQIAASLHDVLKRLPSAAIEVHGLGIFEKQFEIAYSLLDALTLSDGTQSPQHHEMLRSLLESLSASPKSRDVYVRILQKKMGQDNSHKNDRYVHLANVQLLVDDRLNQRASR
;
A
#
# COMPACT_ATOMS: atom_id res chain seq x y z
N MET A 1 9.43 -30.07 -2.41
CA MET A 1 8.68 -29.33 -3.46
C MET A 1 9.52 -28.13 -3.85
N ALA A 2 10.22 -28.21 -4.97
CA ALA A 2 11.11 -27.15 -5.44
C ALA A 2 10.30 -25.98 -5.99
N VAL A 3 10.61 -24.76 -5.51
CA VAL A 3 9.95 -23.49 -5.84
C VAL A 3 10.48 -22.91 -7.16
N ASP A 4 10.86 -23.76 -8.12
CA ASP A 4 11.52 -23.34 -9.37
C ASP A 4 10.59 -23.40 -10.60
N ALA A 5 9.31 -23.75 -10.44
CA ALA A 5 8.37 -23.90 -11.55
C ALA A 5 7.43 -22.68 -11.80
N TRP A 6 7.57 -21.58 -11.05
CA TRP A 6 6.66 -20.43 -11.21
C TRP A 6 6.86 -19.47 -12.42
N PRO A 7 7.85 -19.60 -13.35
CA PRO A 7 7.93 -18.65 -14.47
C PRO A 7 6.98 -18.93 -15.64
N ALA A 8 6.38 -20.11 -15.79
CA ALA A 8 5.75 -20.53 -17.07
C ALA A 8 4.25 -20.19 -17.24
N MET A 9 3.54 -19.77 -16.19
CA MET A 9 2.10 -19.52 -16.28
C MET A 9 1.79 -18.09 -16.72
N ASN A 10 1.06 -17.94 -17.82
CA ASN A 10 0.49 -16.66 -18.24
C ASN A 10 -0.56 -16.15 -17.23
N LEU A 11 -0.93 -14.86 -17.33
CA LEU A 11 -1.82 -14.20 -16.38
C LEU A 11 -3.17 -14.93 -16.22
N GLU A 12 -3.79 -15.30 -17.32
CA GLU A 12 -5.08 -15.98 -17.33
C GLU A 12 -5.04 -17.30 -16.56
N LYS A 13 -4.00 -18.13 -16.81
CA LYS A 13 -3.79 -19.39 -16.09
C LYS A 13 -3.53 -19.17 -14.60
N ARG A 14 -2.81 -18.11 -14.22
CA ARG A 14 -2.60 -17.75 -12.80
C ARG A 14 -3.92 -17.38 -12.14
N THR A 15 -4.74 -16.56 -12.81
CA THR A 15 -6.05 -16.14 -12.31
C THR A 15 -7.02 -17.32 -12.16
N SER A 16 -7.12 -18.18 -13.17
CA SER A 16 -8.00 -19.36 -13.11
C SER A 16 -7.56 -20.35 -12.03
N THR A 17 -6.24 -20.56 -11.90
CA THR A 17 -5.66 -21.41 -10.85
C THR A 17 -5.90 -20.85 -9.45
N ALA A 18 -5.70 -19.55 -9.24
CA ALA A 18 -5.97 -18.90 -7.96
C ALA A 18 -7.44 -19.06 -7.55
N ARG A 19 -8.38 -18.84 -8.47
CA ARG A 19 -9.82 -19.03 -8.21
C ARG A 19 -10.16 -20.47 -7.85
N ARG A 20 -9.56 -21.44 -8.54
CA ARG A 20 -9.73 -22.86 -8.24
C ARG A 20 -9.20 -23.22 -6.85
N TYR A 21 -8.03 -22.70 -6.45
CA TYR A 21 -7.51 -22.93 -5.10
C TYR A 21 -8.39 -22.31 -4.02
N ILE A 22 -8.88 -21.09 -4.23
CA ILE A 22 -9.85 -20.48 -3.30
C ILE A 22 -11.09 -21.37 -3.18
N GLN A 23 -11.66 -21.83 -4.29
CA GLN A 23 -12.84 -22.70 -4.27
C GLN A 23 -12.58 -24.00 -3.50
N GLN A 24 -11.43 -24.64 -3.71
CA GLN A 24 -11.04 -25.84 -2.97
C GLN A 24 -10.92 -25.55 -1.47
N CYS A 25 -10.22 -24.48 -1.09
CA CYS A 25 -10.09 -24.08 0.31
C CYS A 25 -11.47 -23.84 0.97
N LEU A 26 -12.39 -23.18 0.26
CA LEU A 26 -13.74 -22.95 0.79
C LEU A 26 -14.54 -24.24 0.94
N GLN A 27 -14.39 -25.20 0.01
CA GLN A 27 -15.01 -26.51 0.11
C GLN A 27 -14.46 -27.31 1.28
N ASP A 28 -13.14 -27.38 1.42
CA ASP A 28 -12.49 -28.17 2.48
C ASP A 28 -12.87 -27.66 3.88
N ARG A 29 -13.00 -26.34 4.05
CA ARG A 29 -13.43 -25.72 5.32
C ARG A 29 -14.88 -26.04 5.72
N THR A 30 -15.72 -26.51 4.80
CA THR A 30 -17.08 -26.96 5.17
C THR A 30 -17.08 -28.22 6.04
N SER A 31 -15.97 -28.96 6.04
CA SER A 31 -15.80 -30.15 6.87
C SER A 31 -15.39 -29.85 8.31
N SER A 32 -15.01 -28.60 8.61
CA SER A 32 -14.61 -28.15 9.95
C SER A 32 -15.63 -27.14 10.51
N SER A 33 -15.82 -27.15 11.83
CA SER A 33 -16.68 -26.18 12.52
C SER A 33 -15.92 -24.88 12.82
N TYR A 34 -15.23 -24.31 11.83
CA TYR A 34 -14.27 -23.22 12.00
C TYR A 34 -14.89 -21.91 12.52
N ILE A 35 -16.20 -21.75 12.39
CA ILE A 35 -16.93 -20.58 12.90
C ILE A 35 -17.16 -20.70 14.42
N GLU A 36 -17.54 -21.89 14.90
CA GLU A 36 -17.82 -22.13 16.33
C GLU A 36 -16.56 -22.32 17.16
N SER A 37 -15.47 -22.79 16.55
CA SER A 37 -14.20 -23.08 17.23
C SER A 37 -13.01 -22.73 16.33
N PRO A 38 -12.77 -21.43 16.08
CA PRO A 38 -11.72 -20.99 15.16
C PRO A 38 -10.32 -21.28 15.71
N ALA A 39 -9.48 -21.85 14.85
CA ALA A 39 -8.05 -21.98 15.08
C ALA A 39 -7.26 -20.84 14.39
N VAL A 40 -5.95 -20.76 14.68
CA VAL A 40 -5.06 -19.76 14.04
C VAL A 40 -5.02 -19.98 12.52
N GLU A 41 -5.06 -21.23 12.10
CA GLU A 41 -5.06 -21.67 10.71
C GLU A 41 -6.29 -21.15 9.97
N ASP A 42 -7.44 -21.04 10.62
CA ASP A 42 -8.68 -20.51 10.02
C ASP A 42 -8.58 -19.02 9.76
N VAL A 43 -7.98 -18.27 10.70
CA VAL A 43 -7.68 -16.84 10.55
C VAL A 43 -6.71 -16.62 9.38
N LEU A 44 -5.61 -17.38 9.35
CA LEU A 44 -4.62 -17.30 8.28
C LEU A 44 -5.21 -17.68 6.93
N THR A 45 -6.08 -18.70 6.88
CA THR A 45 -6.75 -19.11 5.65
C THR A 45 -7.62 -17.98 5.09
N SER A 46 -8.44 -17.34 5.92
CA SER A 46 -9.23 -16.19 5.51
C SER A 46 -8.35 -15.01 5.07
N LEU A 47 -7.25 -14.73 5.78
CA LEU A 47 -6.28 -13.70 5.39
C LEU A 47 -5.63 -14.00 4.02
N PHE A 48 -5.18 -15.23 3.76
CA PHE A 48 -4.57 -15.60 2.48
C PHE A 48 -5.58 -15.55 1.32
N ILE A 49 -6.83 -15.95 1.56
CA ILE A 49 -7.91 -15.76 0.58
C ILE A 49 -8.12 -14.28 0.30
N ALA A 50 -8.10 -13.42 1.33
CA ALA A 50 -8.24 -11.98 1.18
C ALA A 50 -7.12 -11.35 0.33
N VAL A 51 -5.85 -11.71 0.61
CA VAL A 51 -4.68 -11.27 -0.17
C VAL A 51 -4.79 -11.73 -1.63
N THR A 52 -5.22 -12.97 -1.85
CA THR A 52 -5.41 -13.50 -3.21
C THR A 52 -6.50 -12.72 -3.96
N TYR A 53 -7.63 -12.43 -3.33
CA TYR A 53 -8.68 -11.61 -3.95
C TYR A 53 -8.25 -10.16 -4.21
N PHE A 54 -7.38 -9.59 -3.36
CA PHE A 54 -6.79 -8.28 -3.57
C PHE A 54 -5.98 -8.26 -4.88
N ASP A 55 -5.10 -9.25 -5.06
CA ASP A 55 -4.30 -9.41 -6.28
C ASP A 55 -5.13 -9.71 -7.54
N LEU A 56 -6.30 -10.34 -7.36
CA LEU A 56 -7.29 -10.56 -8.42
C LEU A 56 -8.18 -9.34 -8.70
N LYS A 57 -7.94 -8.19 -8.04
CA LYS A 57 -8.73 -6.95 -8.14
C LYS A 57 -10.18 -7.09 -7.68
N CYS A 58 -10.50 -8.12 -6.91
CA CYS A 58 -11.83 -8.30 -6.32
C CYS A 58 -11.88 -7.63 -4.93
N ARG A 59 -11.87 -6.30 -4.89
CA ARG A 59 -11.73 -5.49 -3.65
C ARG A 59 -12.78 -5.83 -2.58
N LYS A 60 -14.05 -5.99 -2.98
CA LYS A 60 -15.14 -6.37 -2.06
C LYS A 60 -14.93 -7.75 -1.45
N ASN A 61 -14.51 -8.74 -2.25
CA ASN A 61 -14.22 -10.08 -1.74
C ASN A 61 -13.02 -10.04 -0.80
N SER A 62 -11.95 -9.35 -1.19
CA SER A 62 -10.77 -9.17 -0.33
C SER A 62 -11.16 -8.58 1.03
N TRP A 63 -11.89 -7.47 1.04
CA TRP A 63 -12.39 -6.86 2.27
C TRP A 63 -13.29 -7.79 3.09
N PHE A 64 -14.21 -8.53 2.45
CA PHE A 64 -15.04 -9.51 3.14
C PHE A 64 -14.19 -10.54 3.90
N TYR A 65 -13.16 -11.09 3.26
CA TYR A 65 -12.30 -12.09 3.88
C TYR A 65 -11.32 -11.49 4.91
N VAL A 66 -10.92 -10.22 4.78
CA VAL A 66 -10.24 -9.49 5.88
C VAL A 66 -11.16 -9.43 7.10
N ARG A 67 -12.43 -9.06 6.91
CA ARG A 67 -13.40 -9.00 8.01
C ARG A 67 -13.69 -10.37 8.61
N GLU A 68 -13.84 -11.41 7.79
CA GLU A 68 -13.96 -12.79 8.29
C GLU A 68 -12.75 -13.15 9.15
N ALA A 69 -11.52 -12.90 8.67
CA ALA A 69 -10.30 -13.17 9.43
C ALA A 69 -10.27 -12.43 10.78
N ILE A 70 -10.70 -11.17 10.81
CA ILE A 70 -10.81 -10.38 12.04
C ILE A 70 -11.84 -10.98 13.00
N THR A 71 -13.03 -11.33 12.49
CA THR A 71 -14.07 -11.95 13.31
C THR A 71 -13.60 -13.28 13.90
N LEU A 72 -12.93 -14.13 13.10
CA LEU A 72 -12.36 -15.39 13.58
C LEU A 72 -11.25 -15.15 14.61
N ALA A 73 -10.39 -14.14 14.42
CA ALA A 73 -9.33 -13.81 15.36
C ALA A 73 -9.88 -13.33 16.73
N GLN A 74 -10.93 -12.52 16.71
CA GLN A 74 -11.64 -12.08 17.92
C GLN A 74 -12.34 -13.25 18.62
N ALA A 75 -13.02 -14.12 17.86
CA ALA A 75 -13.64 -15.33 18.41
C ALA A 75 -12.60 -16.31 18.99
N ALA A 76 -11.38 -16.36 18.45
CA ALA A 76 -10.25 -17.10 19.00
C ALA A 76 -9.54 -16.39 20.18
N GLY A 77 -10.02 -15.21 20.59
CA GLY A 77 -9.49 -14.42 21.71
C GLY A 77 -8.13 -13.77 21.46
N MET A 78 -7.70 -13.60 20.20
CA MET A 78 -6.38 -13.05 19.87
C MET A 78 -6.22 -11.56 20.22
N ASP A 79 -7.33 -10.85 20.34
CA ASP A 79 -7.42 -9.41 20.63
C ASP A 79 -7.41 -9.10 22.14
N THR A 80 -7.54 -10.11 23.00
CA THR A 80 -7.63 -9.93 24.46
C THR A 80 -6.31 -10.17 25.18
N LEU A 81 -6.04 -9.38 26.23
CA LEU A 81 -4.90 -9.62 27.12
C LEU A 81 -5.05 -10.96 27.87
N GLU A 82 -6.26 -11.28 28.34
CA GLU A 82 -6.55 -12.49 29.11
C GLU A 82 -6.37 -13.78 28.29
N GLY A 83 -6.82 -13.79 27.03
CA GLY A 83 -6.62 -14.91 26.11
C GLY A 83 -5.14 -15.17 25.80
N ASN A 84 -4.31 -14.12 25.90
CA ASN A 84 -2.89 -14.16 25.61
C ASN A 84 -2.01 -14.51 26.83
N MET A 85 -2.42 -14.16 28.05
CA MET A 85 -1.63 -14.38 29.28
C MET A 85 -1.36 -15.86 29.60
N LYS A 86 -2.25 -16.76 29.19
CA LYS A 86 -2.14 -18.21 29.44
C LYS A 86 -1.32 -18.96 28.38
N LEU A 87 -0.91 -18.28 27.31
CA LEU A 87 -0.20 -18.89 26.19
C LEU A 87 1.31 -18.88 26.41
N GLN A 88 2.00 -19.82 25.76
CA GLN A 88 3.45 -19.78 25.67
C GLN A 88 3.91 -18.47 24.99
N PRO A 89 5.02 -17.84 25.43
CA PRO A 89 5.45 -16.53 24.92
C PRO A 89 5.56 -16.45 23.40
N ALA A 90 6.09 -17.51 22.76
CA ALA A 90 6.22 -17.57 21.30
C ALA A 90 4.86 -17.62 20.59
N GLU A 91 3.87 -18.32 21.16
CA GLU A 91 2.54 -18.43 20.58
C GLU A 91 1.77 -17.11 20.74
N ARG A 92 1.86 -16.49 21.91
CA ARG A 92 1.31 -15.15 22.15
C ARG A 92 1.86 -14.14 21.14
N LEU A 93 3.16 -14.12 20.92
CA LEU A 93 3.81 -13.23 19.98
C LEU A 93 3.33 -13.45 18.53
N ARG A 94 3.11 -14.71 18.11
CA ARG A 94 2.55 -15.01 16.79
C ARG A 94 1.14 -14.46 16.63
N ARG A 95 0.26 -14.69 17.62
CA ARG A 95 -1.13 -14.20 17.59
C ARG A 95 -1.20 -12.68 17.54
N GLN A 96 -0.39 -11.98 18.34
CA GLN A 96 -0.32 -10.52 18.32
C GLN A 96 0.13 -10.00 16.94
N ARG A 97 1.13 -10.63 16.31
CA ARG A 97 1.59 -10.24 14.97
C ARG A 97 0.55 -10.52 13.89
N ILE A 98 -0.17 -11.64 13.97
CA ILE A 98 -1.29 -11.94 13.06
C ILE A 98 -2.35 -10.86 13.21
N TYR A 99 -2.75 -10.53 14.43
CA TYR A 99 -3.78 -9.51 14.68
C TYR A 99 -3.32 -8.11 14.23
N ALA A 100 -2.03 -7.77 14.40
CA ALA A 100 -1.44 -6.55 13.85
C ALA A 100 -1.46 -6.51 12.32
N LEU A 101 -1.20 -7.63 11.64
CA LEU A 101 -1.33 -7.74 10.18
C LEU A 101 -2.77 -7.57 9.71
N LEU A 102 -3.75 -8.11 10.45
CA LEU A 102 -5.17 -7.89 10.16
C LEU A 102 -5.54 -6.42 10.32
N TYR A 103 -5.07 -5.75 11.38
CA TYR A 103 -5.24 -4.32 11.59
C TYR A 103 -4.68 -3.49 10.41
N ILE A 104 -3.44 -3.76 10.01
CA ILE A 104 -2.79 -3.09 8.86
C ILE A 104 -3.60 -3.32 7.59
N SER A 105 -4.03 -4.55 7.33
CA SER A 105 -4.79 -4.93 6.13
C SER A 105 -6.15 -4.23 6.06
N GLU A 106 -6.89 -4.20 7.18
CA GLU A 106 -8.18 -3.51 7.27
C GLU A 106 -8.01 -2.00 7.11
N ARG A 107 -7.02 -1.38 7.75
CA ARG A 107 -6.74 0.04 7.59
C ARG A 107 -6.37 0.39 6.15
N GLY A 108 -5.54 -0.42 5.51
CA GLY A 108 -5.23 -0.27 4.08
C GLY A 108 -6.46 -0.30 3.19
N ALA A 109 -7.36 -1.27 3.40
CA ALA A 109 -8.61 -1.39 2.67
C ALA A 109 -9.57 -0.21 2.93
N CYS A 110 -9.66 0.26 4.17
CA CYS A 110 -10.46 1.43 4.53
C CYS A 110 -9.95 2.70 3.84
N ILE A 111 -8.64 2.91 3.86
CA ILE A 111 -8.04 4.10 3.28
C ILE A 111 -8.20 4.08 1.77
N HIS A 112 -7.81 2.99 1.12
CA HIS A 112 -7.83 2.90 -0.33
C HIS A 112 -9.26 2.86 -0.90
N ASP A 113 -10.16 2.07 -0.31
CA ASP A 113 -11.47 1.75 -0.91
C ASP A 113 -12.68 2.28 -0.10
N THR A 114 -12.46 3.08 0.96
CA THR A 114 -13.51 3.62 1.85
C THR A 114 -14.38 2.55 2.52
N PHE A 115 -13.85 1.33 2.70
CA PHE A 115 -14.54 0.30 3.46
C PHE A 115 -14.56 0.62 4.98
N PRO A 116 -15.60 0.21 5.71
CA PRO A 116 -15.65 0.42 7.15
C PRO A 116 -14.68 -0.52 7.89
N VAL A 117 -14.28 -0.09 9.08
CA VAL A 117 -13.36 -0.81 9.97
C VAL A 117 -14.09 -1.49 11.12
N SER A 118 -13.53 -2.61 11.59
CA SER A 118 -14.03 -3.41 12.71
C SER A 118 -13.07 -3.30 13.91
N ILE A 119 -11.77 -3.14 13.67
CA ILE A 119 -10.78 -2.92 14.73
C ILE A 119 -10.71 -1.42 15.02
N THR A 120 -11.15 -1.00 16.20
CA THR A 120 -11.29 0.41 16.57
C THR A 120 -9.99 1.03 17.09
N SER A 121 -9.25 0.30 17.93
CA SER A 121 -7.96 0.72 18.47
C SER A 121 -6.81 -0.08 17.86
N ALA A 122 -5.64 0.54 17.74
CA ALA A 122 -4.43 -0.20 17.38
C ALA A 122 -4.11 -1.24 18.47
N PRO A 123 -3.89 -2.52 18.12
CA PRO A 123 -3.55 -3.54 19.11
C PRO A 123 -2.14 -3.32 19.68
N GLU A 124 -1.85 -3.98 20.80
CA GLU A 124 -0.48 -4.04 21.31
C GLU A 124 0.38 -4.94 20.43
N LEU A 125 1.53 -4.43 19.97
CA LEU A 125 2.51 -5.20 19.20
C LEU A 125 3.82 -5.30 19.98
N LEU A 126 4.08 -6.49 20.53
CA LEU A 126 5.36 -6.79 21.16
C LEU A 126 6.47 -6.88 20.11
N CYS A 127 7.62 -6.30 20.41
CA CYS A 127 8.81 -6.30 19.55
C CYS A 127 9.78 -7.45 19.87
N ASP A 128 9.34 -8.44 20.66
CA ASP A 128 10.12 -9.63 20.98
C ASP A 128 10.45 -10.42 19.70
N LYS A 129 11.53 -11.20 19.75
CA LYS A 129 11.99 -12.04 18.64
C LYS A 129 11.55 -13.49 18.85
N LEU A 130 11.09 -14.13 17.78
CA LEU A 130 10.89 -15.59 17.80
C LEU A 130 12.23 -16.32 17.68
N PRO A 131 12.37 -17.54 18.24
CA PRO A 131 13.57 -18.35 18.05
C PRO A 131 13.85 -18.61 16.56
N GLY A 132 15.06 -18.28 16.10
CA GLY A 132 15.47 -18.47 14.70
C GLY A 132 14.92 -17.43 13.71
N GLU A 133 14.23 -16.39 14.18
CA GLU A 133 13.73 -15.31 13.33
C GLU A 133 14.84 -14.32 12.94
N ASP A 134 14.84 -13.91 11.66
CA ASP A 134 15.61 -12.76 11.20
C ASP A 134 15.06 -11.46 11.85
N PRO A 135 15.86 -10.71 12.62
CA PRO A 135 15.47 -9.43 13.22
C PRO A 135 14.89 -8.41 12.24
N SER A 136 15.23 -8.51 10.95
CA SER A 136 14.72 -7.61 9.91
C SER A 136 13.21 -7.75 9.71
N VAL A 137 12.64 -8.93 9.96
CA VAL A 137 11.21 -9.24 9.82
C VAL A 137 10.39 -8.53 10.88
N SER A 138 10.76 -8.68 12.16
CA SER A 138 10.04 -8.04 13.26
C SER A 138 10.16 -6.52 13.20
N THR A 139 11.35 -6.01 12.85
CA THR A 139 11.56 -4.56 12.70
C THR A 139 10.72 -3.99 11.55
N GLY A 140 10.68 -4.66 10.39
CA GLY A 140 9.86 -4.25 9.25
C GLY A 140 8.37 -4.17 9.60
N LEU A 141 7.85 -5.22 10.25
CA LEU A 141 6.46 -5.26 10.72
C LEU A 141 6.17 -4.12 11.70
N SER A 142 7.02 -3.88 12.69
CA SER A 142 6.81 -2.81 13.67
C SER A 142 6.79 -1.42 13.03
N MET A 143 7.62 -1.18 12.01
CA MET A 143 7.63 0.10 11.27
C MET A 143 6.34 0.29 10.45
N LEU A 144 5.91 -0.76 9.75
CA LEU A 144 4.66 -0.70 8.99
C LEU A 144 3.45 -0.55 9.91
N PHE A 145 3.42 -1.30 11.01
CA PHE A 145 2.40 -1.19 12.05
C PHE A 145 2.34 0.23 12.63
N HIS A 146 3.50 0.80 12.96
CA HIS A 146 3.58 2.17 13.46
C HIS A 146 2.90 3.16 12.50
N LEU A 147 3.23 3.11 11.20
CA LEU A 147 2.64 3.98 10.18
C LEU A 147 1.10 3.89 10.14
N PHE A 148 0.55 2.67 10.17
CA PHE A 148 -0.91 2.49 10.16
C PHE A 148 -1.56 2.81 11.51
N SER A 149 -0.86 2.66 12.63
CA SER A 149 -1.38 3.00 13.96
C SER A 149 -1.59 4.51 14.17
N LEU A 150 -0.92 5.35 13.37
CA LEU A 150 -1.15 6.80 13.35
C LEU A 150 -2.55 7.16 12.83
N LEU A 151 -3.20 6.23 12.11
CA LEU A 151 -4.48 6.43 11.44
C LEU A 151 -5.62 5.97 12.36
N ASP A 152 -5.83 6.77 13.39
CA ASP A 152 -6.85 6.54 14.42
C ASP A 152 -8.29 6.69 13.89
N LEU A 153 -9.28 6.44 14.75
CA LEU A 153 -10.68 6.58 14.36
C LEU A 153 -11.07 8.02 13.98
N ASN A 154 -10.42 9.03 14.54
CA ASN A 154 -10.70 10.43 14.17
C ASN A 154 -10.32 10.66 12.71
N TYR A 155 -9.15 10.17 12.28
CA TYR A 155 -8.74 10.22 10.89
C TYR A 155 -9.69 9.41 9.98
N ILE A 156 -10.07 8.20 10.38
CA ILE A 156 -11.01 7.36 9.59
C ILE A 156 -12.37 8.05 9.42
N GLN A 157 -12.88 8.69 10.48
CA GLN A 157 -14.12 9.46 10.42
C GLN A 157 -13.98 10.69 9.51
N ALA A 158 -12.89 11.46 9.63
CA ALA A 158 -12.61 12.60 8.76
C ALA A 158 -12.54 12.17 7.29
N ARG A 159 -11.87 11.04 7.00
CA ARG A 159 -11.79 10.45 5.65
C ARG A 159 -13.14 9.93 5.14
N SER A 160 -14.07 9.56 6.01
CA SER A 160 -15.38 9.04 5.60
C SER A 160 -16.42 10.14 5.33
N LYS A 161 -16.13 11.41 5.65
CA LYS A 161 -17.03 12.54 5.40
C LYS A 161 -17.29 12.77 3.92
N LEU A 162 -18.49 13.26 3.59
CA LEU A 162 -18.81 13.68 2.22
C LEU A 162 -17.82 14.77 1.76
N PRO A 163 -17.35 14.75 0.50
CA PRO A 163 -16.52 15.82 -0.04
C PRO A 163 -17.19 17.19 0.13
N LEU A 164 -16.39 18.22 0.39
CA LEU A 164 -16.83 19.61 0.56
C LEU A 164 -17.79 19.86 1.74
N SER A 165 -17.87 18.92 2.70
CA SER A 165 -18.61 19.14 3.96
C SER A 165 -18.01 20.24 4.85
N GLY A 166 -16.84 20.77 4.49
CA GLY A 166 -16.05 21.69 5.30
C GLY A 166 -15.29 20.98 6.42
N GLY A 167 -14.00 21.26 6.54
CA GLY A 167 -13.18 20.84 7.66
C GLY A 167 -13.32 21.80 8.83
N THR A 168 -13.23 21.27 10.04
CA THR A 168 -13.17 22.06 11.27
C THR A 168 -11.73 22.42 11.62
N ASP A 169 -11.52 23.47 12.43
CA ASP A 169 -10.20 23.82 12.96
C ASP A 169 -9.54 22.65 13.70
N LYS A 170 -10.35 21.85 14.42
CA LYS A 170 -9.89 20.62 15.08
C LYS A 170 -9.32 19.62 14.07
N GLU A 171 -10.02 19.37 12.96
CA GLU A 171 -9.54 18.45 11.92
C GLU A 171 -8.27 18.96 11.25
N TYR A 172 -8.18 20.27 11.01
CA TYR A 172 -6.95 20.88 10.52
C TYR A 172 -5.76 20.60 11.47
N ILE A 173 -5.94 20.81 12.77
CA ILE A 173 -4.89 20.58 13.77
C ILE A 173 -4.48 19.10 13.82
N GLU A 174 -5.44 18.18 13.86
CA GLU A 174 -5.16 16.74 13.94
C GLU A 174 -4.50 16.20 12.66
N LEU A 175 -4.97 16.62 11.48
CA LEU A 175 -4.33 16.26 10.22
C LEU A 175 -2.92 16.86 10.09
N ALA A 176 -2.68 18.05 10.65
CA ALA A 176 -1.35 18.66 10.65
C ALA A 176 -0.36 17.86 11.51
N LYS A 177 -0.77 17.46 12.72
CA LYS A 177 0.04 16.58 13.60
C LYS A 177 0.34 15.25 12.94
N LEU A 178 -0.69 14.62 12.36
CA LEU A 178 -0.54 13.36 11.64
C LEU A 178 0.45 13.50 10.49
N GLN A 179 0.35 14.59 9.73
CA GLN A 179 1.27 14.84 8.63
C GLN A 179 2.71 15.08 9.10
N GLU A 180 2.90 15.80 10.21
CA GLU A 180 4.21 15.98 10.83
C GLU A 180 4.82 14.62 11.21
N GLN A 181 4.05 13.76 11.87
CA GLN A 181 4.49 12.41 12.27
C GLN A 181 4.88 11.57 11.05
N LEU A 182 4.06 11.58 9.99
CA LEU A 182 4.35 10.85 8.76
C LEU A 182 5.55 11.41 7.99
N CYS A 183 5.93 12.67 8.18
CA CYS A 183 7.10 13.28 7.56
C CYS A 183 8.41 12.99 8.31
N ARG A 184 8.37 12.41 9.51
CA ARG A 184 9.59 12.10 10.28
C ARG A 184 10.42 11.04 9.56
N VAL A 185 11.74 11.21 9.62
CA VAL A 185 12.70 10.24 9.09
C VAL A 185 12.66 8.98 9.95
N LEU A 186 12.40 7.83 9.32
CA LEU A 186 12.38 6.53 9.97
C LEU A 186 13.80 5.96 10.06
N ASN A 187 14.18 5.45 11.22
CA ASN A 187 15.44 4.73 11.38
C ASN A 187 15.29 3.29 10.88
N LEU A 188 15.81 3.02 9.69
CA LEU A 188 15.69 1.72 9.00
C LEU A 188 17.05 1.03 8.82
N THR A 189 18.00 1.26 9.74
CA THR A 189 19.37 0.73 9.66
C THR A 189 19.43 -0.80 9.75
N SER A 190 18.54 -1.42 10.52
CA SER A 190 18.46 -2.88 10.71
C SER A 190 17.35 -3.56 9.89
N VAL A 191 16.79 -2.85 8.91
CA VAL A 191 15.66 -3.32 8.10
C VAL A 191 16.18 -3.74 6.73
N SER A 192 15.73 -4.89 6.23
CA SER A 192 16.13 -5.38 4.90
C SER A 192 15.63 -4.43 3.80
N GLU A 193 16.30 -4.42 2.64
CA GLU A 193 15.90 -3.57 1.50
C GLU A 193 14.44 -3.84 1.06
N ILE A 194 13.99 -5.10 1.15
CA ILE A 194 12.60 -5.50 0.88
C ILE A 194 11.65 -4.77 1.84
N GLN A 195 11.91 -4.84 3.15
CA GLN A 195 11.05 -4.20 4.15
C GLN A 195 11.16 -2.66 4.09
N ARG A 196 12.33 -2.11 3.77
CA ARG A 196 12.54 -0.68 3.53
C ARG A 196 11.69 -0.17 2.36
N ALA A 197 11.58 -0.94 1.28
CA ALA A 197 10.74 -0.58 0.14
C ALA A 197 9.27 -0.43 0.54
N ASP A 198 8.71 -1.42 1.25
CA ASP A 198 7.30 -1.34 1.67
C ASP A 198 7.05 -0.20 2.65
N VAL A 199 7.91 -0.04 3.65
CA VAL A 199 7.76 1.02 4.65
C VAL A 199 7.88 2.42 4.03
N LEU A 200 8.92 2.69 3.25
CA LEU A 200 9.17 4.03 2.70
C LEU A 200 8.15 4.43 1.63
N ILE A 201 7.74 3.49 0.78
CA ILE A 201 6.70 3.75 -0.23
C ILE A 201 5.34 3.92 0.45
N THR A 202 5.01 3.08 1.43
CA THR A 202 3.78 3.22 2.22
C THR A 202 3.75 4.55 2.98
N GLN A 203 4.87 5.01 3.55
CA GLN A 203 4.96 6.32 4.19
C GLN A 203 4.59 7.45 3.22
N GLN A 204 5.13 7.44 1.98
CA GLN A 204 4.79 8.47 1.00
C GLN A 204 3.33 8.43 0.57
N TRP A 205 2.78 7.22 0.43
CA TRP A 205 1.37 7.04 0.11
C TRP A 205 0.46 7.53 1.24
N LEU A 206 0.79 7.25 2.51
CA LEU A 206 0.02 7.77 3.64
C LEU A 206 0.07 9.29 3.74
N ARG A 207 1.22 9.91 3.47
CA ARG A 207 1.34 11.37 3.34
C ARG A 207 0.39 11.92 2.28
N LEU A 208 0.23 11.23 1.15
CA LEU A 208 -0.74 11.59 0.12
C LEU A 208 -2.18 11.40 0.61
N MET A 209 -2.48 10.30 1.29
CA MET A 209 -3.83 10.01 1.79
C MET A 209 -4.32 11.05 2.80
N VAL A 210 -3.44 11.54 3.67
CA VAL A 210 -3.73 12.62 4.62
C VAL A 210 -3.96 13.94 3.87
N TRP A 211 -3.11 14.28 2.90
CA TRP A 211 -3.31 15.46 2.06
C TRP A 211 -4.63 15.41 1.28
N GLN A 212 -4.98 14.28 0.67
CA GLN A 212 -6.27 14.11 -0.03
C GLN A 212 -7.46 14.21 0.92
N THR A 213 -7.30 13.80 2.18
CA THR A 213 -8.33 13.98 3.21
C THR A 213 -8.53 15.47 3.51
N ALA A 214 -7.44 16.23 3.72
CA ALA A 214 -7.50 17.68 3.86
C ALA A 214 -8.12 18.36 2.62
N LEU A 215 -7.77 17.91 1.42
CA LEU A 215 -8.35 18.41 0.16
C LEU A 215 -9.86 18.22 0.11
N ARG A 216 -10.33 17.01 0.43
CA ARG A 216 -11.78 16.70 0.45
C ARG A 216 -12.55 17.51 1.48
N LEU A 217 -11.91 17.87 2.59
CA LEU A 217 -12.49 18.75 3.61
C LEU A 217 -12.39 20.24 3.25
N GLY A 218 -11.81 20.61 2.11
CA GLY A 218 -11.65 22.01 1.70
C GLY A 218 -10.61 22.76 2.52
N LEU A 219 -9.66 22.07 3.15
CA LEU A 219 -8.60 22.65 3.98
C LEU A 219 -7.35 23.06 3.17
N ILE A 220 -7.30 22.75 1.87
CA ILE A 220 -6.17 23.06 0.99
C ILE A 220 -6.36 24.43 0.34
N SER A 221 -5.30 25.24 0.33
CA SER A 221 -5.30 26.58 -0.25
C SER A 221 -3.99 26.89 -0.96
N SER A 222 -4.09 27.59 -2.10
CA SER A 222 -2.90 28.12 -2.81
C SER A 222 -2.16 29.19 -2.02
N ALA A 223 -2.82 29.85 -1.06
CA ALA A 223 -2.23 30.85 -0.18
C ALA A 223 -1.65 30.26 1.12
N SER A 224 -1.72 28.94 1.31
CA SER A 224 -1.20 28.31 2.52
C SER A 224 0.32 28.41 2.61
N MET A 225 0.82 28.89 3.75
CA MET A 225 2.26 28.89 4.05
C MET A 225 2.77 27.52 4.50
N THR A 226 1.88 26.60 4.85
CA THR A 226 2.24 25.23 5.22
C THR A 226 2.18 24.34 3.97
N PRO A 227 3.31 23.76 3.51
CA PRO A 227 3.33 23.02 2.25
C PRO A 227 2.30 21.89 2.16
N SER A 228 2.07 21.16 3.26
CA SER A 228 1.08 20.07 3.35
C SER A 228 -0.37 20.50 3.22
N TYR A 229 -0.64 21.81 3.18
CA TYR A 229 -1.97 22.38 2.95
C TYR A 229 -2.04 23.17 1.63
N SER A 230 -1.11 22.92 0.72
CA SER A 230 -1.06 23.54 -0.61
C SER A 230 -1.38 22.53 -1.72
N TYR A 231 -1.83 23.02 -2.88
CA TYR A 231 -2.04 22.22 -4.08
C TYR A 231 -0.73 21.66 -4.68
N ALA A 232 0.42 22.22 -4.30
CA ALA A 232 1.73 21.79 -4.76
C ALA A 232 2.32 20.63 -3.93
N TYR A 233 1.69 20.23 -2.81
CA TYR A 233 2.22 19.20 -1.94
C TYR A 233 2.49 17.84 -2.60
N PRO A 234 1.65 17.35 -3.55
CA PRO A 234 1.94 16.12 -4.29
C PRO A 234 3.29 16.13 -5.00
N ILE A 235 3.81 17.30 -5.41
CA ILE A 235 5.14 17.44 -6.01
C ILE A 235 6.23 17.05 -5.00
N GLN A 236 6.10 17.48 -3.74
CA GLN A 236 7.05 17.14 -2.68
C GLN A 236 6.99 15.66 -2.29
N ILE A 237 5.78 15.09 -2.24
CA ILE A 237 5.59 13.65 -1.99
C ILE A 237 6.24 12.84 -3.11
N ALA A 238 6.02 13.22 -4.37
CA ALA A 238 6.61 12.54 -5.51
C ALA A 238 8.14 12.67 -5.55
N ALA A 239 8.71 13.81 -5.16
CA ALA A 239 10.15 13.97 -5.00
C ALA A 239 10.71 13.02 -3.93
N SER A 240 10.00 12.89 -2.80
CA SER A 240 10.38 11.95 -1.74
C SER A 240 10.33 10.50 -2.22
N LEU A 241 9.31 10.13 -2.99
CA LEU A 241 9.19 8.79 -3.59
C LEU A 241 10.30 8.56 -4.63
N HIS A 242 10.59 9.54 -5.49
CA HIS A 242 11.67 9.46 -6.48
C HIS A 242 13.01 9.14 -5.80
N ASP A 243 13.34 9.82 -4.70
CA ASP A 243 14.56 9.56 -3.94
C ASP A 243 14.58 8.15 -3.32
N VAL A 244 13.44 7.63 -2.88
CA VAL A 244 13.31 6.23 -2.40
C VAL A 244 13.60 5.26 -3.55
N LEU A 245 12.98 5.46 -4.72
CA LEU A 245 13.15 4.59 -5.88
C LEU A 245 14.60 4.58 -6.41
N LYS A 246 15.33 5.70 -6.33
CA LYS A 246 16.75 5.76 -6.74
C LYS A 246 17.68 5.00 -5.81
N ARG A 247 17.30 4.78 -4.55
CA ARG A 247 18.17 4.17 -3.53
C ARG A 247 17.93 2.67 -3.33
N LEU A 248 16.80 2.14 -3.79
CA LEU A 248 16.40 0.76 -3.54
C LEU A 248 16.51 -0.09 -4.81
N PRO A 249 16.90 -1.37 -4.70
CA PRO A 249 16.85 -2.31 -5.82
C PRO A 249 15.42 -2.53 -6.33
N SER A 250 15.21 -2.59 -7.64
CA SER A 250 13.88 -2.87 -8.26
C SER A 250 13.26 -4.17 -7.72
N ALA A 251 14.08 -5.22 -7.56
CA ALA A 251 13.63 -6.49 -7.00
C ALA A 251 13.07 -6.36 -5.57
N ALA A 252 13.57 -5.43 -4.76
CA ALA A 252 13.07 -5.19 -3.41
C ALA A 252 11.66 -4.57 -3.40
N ILE A 253 11.27 -3.90 -4.48
CA ILE A 253 9.93 -3.34 -4.68
C ILE A 253 9.01 -4.40 -5.28
N GLU A 254 9.45 -5.08 -6.33
CA GLU A 254 8.62 -6.02 -7.12
C GLU A 254 8.04 -7.19 -6.29
N VAL A 255 8.76 -7.64 -5.26
CA VAL A 255 8.34 -8.76 -4.39
C VAL A 255 7.03 -8.49 -3.63
N HIS A 256 6.66 -7.23 -3.42
CA HIS A 256 5.42 -6.84 -2.72
C HIS A 256 4.17 -6.93 -3.58
N GLY A 257 4.33 -7.27 -4.87
CA GLY A 257 3.20 -7.45 -5.77
C GLY A 257 2.49 -6.13 -6.08
N LEU A 258 1.20 -6.21 -6.40
CA LEU A 258 0.52 -5.11 -7.08
C LEU A 258 0.16 -3.93 -6.17
N GLY A 259 0.02 -4.17 -4.86
CA GLY A 259 -0.34 -3.14 -3.89
C GLY A 259 0.72 -2.04 -3.76
N ILE A 260 2.00 -2.35 -3.88
CA ILE A 260 3.06 -1.33 -3.82
C ILE A 260 3.08 -0.46 -5.09
N PHE A 261 2.69 -1.02 -6.23
CA PHE A 261 2.57 -0.27 -7.48
C PHE A 261 1.31 0.60 -7.51
N GLU A 262 0.20 0.16 -6.89
CA GLU A 262 -0.99 1.01 -6.67
C GLU A 262 -0.63 2.29 -5.90
N LYS A 263 0.09 2.14 -4.79
CA LYS A 263 0.57 3.27 -3.98
C LYS A 263 1.39 4.27 -4.80
N GLN A 264 2.33 3.76 -5.61
CA GLN A 264 3.15 4.60 -6.50
C GLN A 264 2.32 5.27 -7.60
N PHE A 265 1.36 4.56 -8.18
CA PHE A 265 0.46 5.09 -9.21
C PHE A 265 -0.37 6.26 -8.67
N GLU A 266 -0.94 6.16 -7.46
CA GLU A 266 -1.71 7.24 -6.86
C GLU A 266 -0.88 8.51 -6.65
N ILE A 267 0.39 8.36 -6.26
CA ILE A 267 1.34 9.46 -6.12
C ILE A 267 1.67 10.06 -7.49
N ALA A 268 1.99 9.23 -8.49
CA ALA A 268 2.28 9.69 -9.85
C ALA A 268 1.08 10.40 -10.50
N TYR A 269 -0.14 9.90 -10.26
CA TYR A 269 -1.37 10.50 -10.76
C TYR A 269 -1.60 11.88 -10.12
N SER A 270 -1.45 11.96 -8.79
CA SER A 270 -1.60 13.22 -8.04
C SER A 270 -0.51 14.25 -8.41
N LEU A 271 0.71 13.78 -8.73
CA LEU A 271 1.78 14.62 -9.28
C LEU A 271 1.35 15.24 -10.61
N LEU A 272 0.80 14.46 -11.54
CA LEU A 272 0.34 14.98 -12.84
C LEU A 272 -0.77 16.04 -12.66
N ASP A 273 -1.70 15.84 -11.73
CA ASP A 273 -2.71 16.85 -11.41
C ASP A 273 -2.08 18.15 -10.88
N ALA A 274 -1.14 18.06 -9.92
CA ALA A 274 -0.46 19.23 -9.37
C ALA A 274 0.39 19.97 -10.41
N LEU A 275 1.03 19.25 -11.33
CA LEU A 275 1.80 19.84 -12.44
C LEU A 275 0.91 20.51 -13.49
N THR A 276 -0.33 20.04 -13.65
CA THR A 276 -1.30 20.66 -14.55
C THR A 276 -1.82 21.97 -13.97
N LEU A 277 -2.04 22.02 -12.66
CA LEU A 277 -2.54 23.20 -11.94
C LEU A 277 -1.48 24.29 -11.72
N SER A 278 -0.20 23.96 -11.77
CA SER A 278 0.86 24.90 -11.39
C SER A 278 1.27 25.88 -12.51
N ASP A 279 0.70 25.80 -13.72
CA ASP A 279 0.94 26.64 -14.92
C ASP A 279 2.41 26.93 -15.31
N GLY A 280 3.38 26.44 -14.53
CA GLY A 280 4.79 26.68 -14.69
C GLY A 280 5.41 25.82 -15.78
N THR A 281 6.44 26.36 -16.42
CA THR A 281 7.39 25.59 -17.22
C THR A 281 7.85 24.38 -16.42
N GLN A 282 7.60 23.18 -16.94
CA GLN A 282 8.03 21.96 -16.27
C GLN A 282 9.54 21.96 -16.14
N SER A 283 10.02 21.98 -14.89
CA SER A 283 11.45 21.91 -14.65
C SER A 283 11.98 20.56 -15.16
N PRO A 284 13.26 20.48 -15.56
CA PRO A 284 13.91 19.20 -15.85
C PRO A 284 13.73 18.17 -14.72
N GLN A 285 13.67 18.64 -13.47
CA GLN A 285 13.44 17.83 -12.28
C GLN A 285 12.04 17.18 -12.25
N HIS A 286 10.99 17.90 -12.66
CA HIS A 286 9.63 17.33 -12.75
C HIS A 286 9.56 16.19 -13.77
N HIS A 287 10.25 16.33 -14.90
CA HIS A 287 10.34 15.27 -15.91
C HIS A 287 11.16 14.06 -15.41
N GLU A 288 12.25 14.28 -14.68
CA GLU A 288 13.04 13.18 -14.09
C GLU A 288 12.21 12.39 -13.07
N MET A 289 11.44 13.08 -12.21
CA MET A 289 10.53 12.42 -11.27
C MET A 289 9.49 11.57 -11.98
N LEU A 290 8.80 12.12 -12.99
CA LEU A 290 7.81 11.37 -13.77
C LEU A 290 8.44 10.17 -14.47
N ARG A 291 9.62 10.34 -15.07
CA ARG A 291 10.36 9.25 -15.72
C ARG A 291 10.65 8.11 -14.74
N SER A 292 11.23 8.42 -13.59
CA SER A 292 11.58 7.44 -12.57
C SER A 292 10.36 6.68 -12.03
N LEU A 293 9.23 7.37 -11.84
CA LEU A 293 7.97 6.72 -11.43
C LEU A 293 7.43 5.79 -12.52
N LEU A 294 7.46 6.21 -13.79
CA LEU A 294 7.04 5.39 -14.92
C LEU A 294 7.94 4.16 -15.11
N GLU A 295 9.25 4.30 -14.93
CA GLU A 295 10.21 3.19 -14.97
C GLU A 295 9.92 2.16 -13.87
N SER A 296 9.73 2.61 -12.63
CA SER A 296 9.36 1.73 -11.52
C SER A 296 8.02 1.02 -11.77
N LEU A 297 6.98 1.76 -12.20
CA LEU A 297 5.69 1.17 -12.55
C LEU A 297 5.78 0.19 -13.74
N SER A 298 6.79 0.34 -14.60
CA SER A 298 7.02 -0.55 -15.74
C SER A 298 7.75 -1.84 -15.37
N ALA A 299 8.30 -1.95 -14.15
CA ALA A 299 9.05 -3.12 -13.69
C ALA A 299 8.20 -4.40 -13.65
N SER A 300 6.88 -4.27 -13.43
CA SER A 300 5.93 -5.39 -13.46
C SER A 300 5.01 -5.29 -14.68
N PRO A 301 4.86 -6.34 -15.51
CA PRO A 301 3.97 -6.32 -16.67
C PRO A 301 2.52 -5.93 -16.32
N LYS A 302 2.01 -6.44 -15.19
CA LYS A 302 0.66 -6.09 -14.68
C LYS A 302 0.54 -4.60 -14.36
N SER A 303 1.54 -4.06 -13.65
CA SER A 303 1.59 -2.65 -13.28
C SER A 303 1.69 -1.76 -14.52
N ARG A 304 2.54 -2.14 -15.48
CA ARG A 304 2.71 -1.43 -16.76
C ARG A 304 1.42 -1.35 -17.56
N ASP A 305 0.74 -2.47 -17.74
CA ASP A 305 -0.46 -2.53 -18.59
C ASP A 305 -1.65 -1.74 -18.00
N VAL A 306 -1.70 -1.59 -16.68
CA VAL A 306 -2.76 -0.86 -15.99
C VAL A 306 -2.35 0.59 -15.74
N TYR A 307 -1.32 0.82 -14.94
CA TYR A 307 -1.00 2.15 -14.39
C TYR A 307 -0.29 3.05 -15.38
N VAL A 308 0.74 2.54 -16.08
CA VAL A 308 1.52 3.35 -17.04
C VAL A 308 0.62 3.82 -18.19
N ARG A 309 -0.25 2.95 -18.72
CA ARG A 309 -1.19 3.32 -19.78
C ARG A 309 -2.16 4.42 -19.33
N ILE A 310 -2.67 4.35 -18.09
CA ILE A 310 -3.56 5.40 -17.55
C ILE A 310 -2.80 6.73 -17.45
N LEU A 311 -1.58 6.73 -16.93
CA LEU A 311 -0.75 7.94 -16.82
C LEU A 311 -0.42 8.52 -18.21
N GLN A 312 -0.05 7.67 -19.17
CA GLN A 312 0.22 8.09 -20.55
C GLN A 312 -1.01 8.72 -21.21
N LYS A 313 -2.18 8.09 -21.05
CA LYS A 313 -3.44 8.65 -21.56
C LYS A 313 -3.71 10.02 -20.93
N LYS A 314 -3.50 10.17 -19.63
CA LYS A 314 -3.67 11.45 -18.92
C LYS A 314 -2.70 12.52 -19.44
N MET A 315 -1.44 12.16 -19.68
CA MET A 315 -0.44 13.07 -20.26
C MET A 315 -0.80 13.51 -21.70
N GLY A 316 -1.40 12.62 -22.50
CA GLY A 316 -1.80 12.90 -23.88
C GLY A 316 -3.19 13.54 -24.06
N GLN A 317 -4.03 13.58 -23.02
CA GLN A 317 -5.37 14.18 -23.08
C GLN A 317 -5.36 15.72 -22.93
N ASP A 318 -4.21 16.32 -22.61
CA ASP A 318 -4.03 17.78 -22.48
C ASP A 318 -3.92 18.45 -23.89
N ASN A 319 -4.99 18.30 -24.68
CA ASN A 319 -5.06 18.49 -26.13
C ASN A 319 -5.25 19.95 -26.61
N SER A 320 -4.93 20.95 -25.79
CA SER A 320 -4.86 22.34 -26.25
C SER A 320 -3.49 22.93 -25.94
N HIS A 321 -2.63 22.97 -26.97
CA HIS A 321 -1.30 23.60 -27.00
C HIS A 321 -0.16 22.98 -26.17
N LYS A 322 -0.27 21.72 -25.68
CA LYS A 322 0.73 21.13 -24.76
C LYS A 322 1.33 19.79 -25.18
N ASN A 323 1.16 19.37 -26.43
CA ASN A 323 1.56 18.03 -26.88
C ASN A 323 3.08 17.79 -26.79
N ASP A 324 3.92 18.83 -26.81
CA ASP A 324 5.39 18.70 -26.74
C ASP A 324 5.95 18.43 -25.33
N ARG A 325 5.18 18.62 -24.25
CA ARG A 325 5.71 18.57 -22.88
C ARG A 325 6.15 17.19 -22.42
N TYR A 326 5.47 16.14 -22.88
CA TYR A 326 5.69 14.77 -22.39
C TYR A 326 6.10 13.79 -23.48
N VAL A 327 6.43 14.26 -24.68
CA VAL A 327 6.81 13.42 -25.83
C VAL A 327 7.98 12.49 -25.47
N HIS A 328 8.95 12.99 -24.70
CA HIS A 328 10.10 12.22 -24.25
C HIS A 328 9.78 11.15 -23.18
N LEU A 329 8.60 11.21 -22.55
CA LEU A 329 8.13 10.21 -21.58
C LEU A 329 7.25 9.13 -22.24
N ALA A 330 6.73 9.38 -23.45
CA ALA A 330 5.97 8.39 -24.21
C ALA A 330 6.80 7.13 -24.50
N ASN A 331 8.13 7.27 -24.65
CA ASN A 331 9.07 6.21 -25.03
C ASN A 331 9.79 5.50 -23.86
N VAL A 332 9.43 5.78 -22.59
CA VAL A 332 9.94 5.01 -21.43
C VAL A 332 9.65 3.50 -21.56
N GLN A 333 8.77 3.14 -22.51
CA GLN A 333 8.46 1.80 -22.99
C GLN A 333 9.63 0.91 -23.42
N LEU A 334 10.81 1.44 -23.77
CA LEU A 334 11.85 0.66 -24.48
C LEU A 334 13.05 0.15 -23.66
N LEU A 335 13.22 0.53 -22.38
CA LEU A 335 14.45 0.19 -21.61
C LEU A 335 14.43 -1.16 -20.87
N VAL A 336 13.48 -2.05 -21.17
CA VAL A 336 13.46 -3.42 -20.62
C VAL A 336 13.50 -4.48 -21.72
N ASP A 337 12.96 -4.21 -22.92
CA ASP A 337 13.04 -5.17 -24.04
C ASP A 337 14.49 -5.35 -24.54
N ASP A 338 15.35 -4.34 -24.42
CA ASP A 338 16.78 -4.48 -24.76
C ASP A 338 17.57 -5.37 -23.80
N ARG A 339 17.15 -5.49 -22.53
CA ARG A 339 17.83 -6.40 -21.56
C ARG A 339 17.46 -7.86 -21.75
N LEU A 340 16.31 -8.15 -22.35
CA LEU A 340 15.91 -9.49 -22.76
C LEU A 340 16.52 -9.85 -24.13
N ASN A 341 16.63 -8.89 -25.05
CA ASN A 341 17.28 -9.11 -26.34
C ASN A 341 18.81 -9.30 -26.23
N GLN A 342 19.49 -8.66 -25.27
CA GLN A 342 20.93 -8.87 -25.05
C GLN A 342 21.29 -10.20 -24.36
N ARG A 343 20.32 -10.91 -23.76
CA ARG A 343 20.52 -12.26 -23.22
C ARG A 343 20.24 -13.38 -24.23
N ALA A 344 19.60 -13.06 -25.35
CA ALA A 344 19.39 -13.99 -26.46
C ALA A 344 20.52 -13.97 -27.50
N SER A 345 21.52 -13.09 -27.33
CA SER A 345 22.66 -12.91 -28.25
C SER A 345 24.02 -13.21 -27.61
N ARG A 346 24.10 -14.14 -26.65
CA ARG A 346 25.36 -14.68 -26.14
C ARG A 346 25.33 -16.20 -26.04
#